data_AF-A0A6A0IM06-F1
#
_entry.id   AF-A0A6A0IM06-F1
#
_cell.length_a   1.000
_cell.length_b   1.000
_cell.length_c   1.000
_cell.angle_alpha   90.00
_cell.angle_beta   90.00
_cell.angle_gamma   90.00
#
_symmetry.space_group_name_H-M   'P 1'
#
loop_
_entity.id
_entity.type
_entity.pdbx_description
1 polymer ?
#
loop_
_entity_poly.entity_id
_entity_poly.type
_entity_poly.pdbx_seq_one_letter_code
_entity_poly.pdbx_strand_id
1 'polypeptide(L)'
;RADAEARAAEADLAAAEASARAAAAARVLSARALLDRCAVVERELVTPAEGALEAARAAFREGVSNVLALVDAERVRTDSLRDALDLEVDANLTALEVLLDLGREEVP
;
A
#
# COMPACT_ATOMS: atom_id res chain seq x y z
N ARG A 1 1.29 33.87 -38.97
CA ARG A 1 2.21 32.75 -38.61
C ARG A 1 2.44 32.74 -37.10
N ALA A 2 2.90 33.86 -36.52
CA ALA A 2 2.98 34.05 -35.07
C ALA A 2 1.67 33.73 -34.31
N ASP A 3 0.50 34.20 -34.77
CA ASP A 3 -0.78 33.89 -34.11
C ASP A 3 -1.22 32.43 -34.21
N ALA A 4 -0.71 31.69 -35.19
CA ALA A 4 -0.97 30.25 -35.30
C ALA A 4 -0.02 29.46 -34.38
N GLU A 5 1.24 29.89 -34.29
CA GLU A 5 2.24 29.33 -33.36
C GLU A 5 1.85 29.59 -31.90
N ALA A 6 1.33 30.78 -31.56
CA ALA A 6 0.83 31.09 -30.23
C ALA A 6 -0.35 30.20 -29.83
N ARG A 7 -1.34 30.03 -30.72
CA ARG A 7 -2.50 29.15 -30.47
C ARG A 7 -2.10 27.67 -30.35
N ALA A 8 -1.10 27.24 -31.11
CA ALA A 8 -0.56 25.89 -30.97
C ALA A 8 0.10 25.69 -29.59
N ALA A 9 0.93 26.64 -29.16
CA ALA A 9 1.56 26.60 -27.84
C ALA A 9 0.55 26.62 -26.69
N GLU A 10 -0.53 27.41 -26.80
CA GLU A 10 -1.63 27.42 -25.82
C GLU A 10 -2.35 26.07 -25.75
N ALA A 11 -2.61 25.44 -26.91
CA ALA A 11 -3.24 24.13 -26.97
C ALA A 11 -2.34 23.04 -26.38
N ASP A 12 -1.03 23.08 -26.67
CA ASP A 12 -0.04 22.14 -26.11
C ASP A 12 0.06 22.28 -24.58
N LEU A 13 0.05 23.52 -24.07
CA LEU A 13 0.03 23.78 -22.63
C LEU A 13 -1.24 23.21 -21.98
N ALA A 14 -2.42 23.49 -22.56
CA ALA A 14 -3.69 22.98 -22.04
C ALA A 14 -3.73 21.43 -22.05
N ALA A 15 -3.18 20.79 -23.08
CA ALA A 15 -3.07 19.33 -23.16
C ALA A 15 -2.12 18.77 -22.09
N ALA A 16 -0.97 19.41 -21.89
CA ALA A 16 -0.01 19.02 -20.85
C ALA A 16 -0.62 19.13 -19.44
N GLU A 17 -1.33 20.22 -19.15
CA GLU A 17 -2.03 20.40 -17.87
C GLU A 17 -3.15 19.37 -17.65
N ALA A 18 -3.93 19.06 -18.68
CA ALA A 18 -4.98 18.06 -18.59
C ALA A 18 -4.40 16.66 -18.32
N SER A 19 -3.31 16.32 -19.01
CA SER A 19 -2.58 15.07 -18.80
C SER A 19 -1.99 14.97 -17.39
N ALA A 20 -1.37 16.03 -16.89
CA ALA A 20 -0.81 16.07 -15.54
C ALA A 20 -1.90 15.91 -14.48
N ARG A 21 -3.04 16.59 -14.63
CA ARG A 21 -4.20 16.45 -13.72
C ARG A 21 -4.76 15.03 -13.72
N ALA A 22 -4.88 14.40 -14.89
CA ALA A 22 -5.35 13.02 -15.00
C ALA A 22 -4.39 12.04 -14.32
N ALA A 23 -3.08 12.21 -14.51
CA ALA A 23 -2.05 11.39 -13.87
C ALA A 23 -2.07 11.52 -12.33
N ALA A 24 -2.14 12.75 -11.81
CA ALA A 24 -2.25 13.00 -10.37
C ALA A 24 -3.52 12.37 -9.78
N ALA A 25 -4.67 12.52 -10.46
CA ALA A 25 -5.92 11.91 -10.02
C ALA A 25 -5.85 10.37 -9.98
N ALA A 26 -5.23 9.75 -11.00
CA ALA A 26 -5.02 8.31 -11.03
C ALA A 26 -4.12 7.85 -9.87
N ARG A 27 -3.05 8.59 -9.57
CA ARG A 27 -2.14 8.27 -8.47
C ARG A 27 -2.82 8.39 -7.10
N VAL A 28 -3.66 9.41 -6.90
CA VAL A 28 -4.49 9.55 -5.68
C VAL A 28 -5.39 8.34 -5.47
N LEU A 29 -6.06 7.88 -6.53
CA LEU A 29 -6.91 6.69 -6.46
C LEU A 29 -6.09 5.43 -6.14
N SER A 30 -4.91 5.28 -6.74
CA SER A 30 -4.00 4.17 -6.46
C SER A 30 -3.53 4.17 -5.01
N ALA A 31 -3.11 5.31 -4.48
CA ALA A 31 -2.67 5.45 -3.08
C ALA A 31 -3.78 5.02 -2.11
N ARG A 32 -5.01 5.48 -2.34
CA ARG A 32 -6.17 5.09 -1.53
C ARG A 32 -6.45 3.59 -1.59
N ALA A 33 -6.41 3.01 -2.79
CA ALA A 33 -6.63 1.58 -2.96
C ALA A 33 -5.57 0.73 -2.23
N LEU A 34 -4.30 1.16 -2.23
CA LEU A 34 -3.24 0.51 -1.47
C LEU A 34 -3.45 0.64 0.03
N LEU A 35 -3.79 1.82 0.54
CA LEU A 35 -4.09 2.02 1.97
C LEU A 35 -5.29 1.19 2.45
N ASP A 36 -6.36 1.14 1.65
CA ASP A 36 -7.51 0.27 1.92
C ASP A 36 -7.08 -1.21 1.93
N ARG A 37 -6.17 -1.59 1.04
CA ARG A 37 -5.63 -2.96 0.98
C ARG A 37 -4.76 -3.29 2.19
N CYS A 38 -3.97 -2.36 2.71
CA CYS A 38 -3.21 -2.53 3.96
C CYS A 38 -4.16 -2.89 5.11
N ALA A 39 -5.25 -2.11 5.26
CA ALA A 39 -6.23 -2.36 6.31
C ALA A 39 -6.92 -3.73 6.19
N VAL A 40 -7.16 -4.18 4.94
CA VAL A 40 -7.69 -5.52 4.66
C VAL A 40 -6.67 -6.61 5.03
N VAL A 41 -5.42 -6.48 4.60
CA VAL A 41 -4.35 -7.45 4.89
C VAL A 41 -4.10 -7.57 6.40
N GLU A 42 -4.07 -6.46 7.11
CA GLU A 42 -3.92 -6.44 8.56
C GLU A 42 -5.03 -7.24 9.25
N ARG A 43 -6.28 -6.98 8.87
CA ARG A 43 -7.47 -7.63 9.44
C ARG A 43 -7.58 -9.11 9.06
N GLU A 44 -7.26 -9.46 7.81
CA GLU A 44 -7.58 -10.77 7.24
C GLU A 44 -6.40 -11.74 7.25
N LEU A 45 -5.16 -11.25 7.37
CA LEU A 45 -3.95 -12.08 7.35
C LEU A 45 -3.13 -11.94 8.63
N VAL A 46 -2.80 -10.72 9.05
CA VAL A 46 -1.93 -10.50 10.22
C VAL A 46 -2.63 -10.88 11.51
N THR A 47 -3.77 -10.26 11.81
CA THR A 47 -4.53 -10.54 13.05
C THR A 47 -4.87 -12.02 13.22
N PRO A 48 -5.35 -12.75 12.18
CA PRO A 48 -5.60 -14.19 12.30
C PRO A 48 -4.34 -15.02 12.49
N ALA A 49 -3.22 -14.66 11.85
CA ALA A 49 -1.96 -15.38 12.02
C ALA A 49 -1.38 -15.22 13.44
N GLU A 50 -1.54 -14.05 14.06
CA GLU A 50 -1.21 -13.84 15.47
C GLU A 50 -2.07 -14.70 16.39
N GLY A 51 -3.39 -14.73 16.14
CA GLY A 51 -4.31 -15.60 16.88
C GLY A 51 -3.97 -17.09 16.74
N ALA A 52 -3.62 -17.53 15.53
CA ALA A 52 -3.19 -18.90 15.27
C ALA A 52 -1.89 -19.25 16.02
N LEU A 53 -0.93 -18.33 16.07
CA LEU A 53 0.30 -18.53 16.84
C LEU A 53 0.03 -18.67 18.34
N GLU A 54 -0.81 -17.81 18.91
CA GLU A 54 -1.16 -17.91 20.34
C GLU A 54 -1.89 -19.22 20.67
N ALA A 55 -2.79 -19.66 19.79
CA ALA A 55 -3.43 -20.97 19.90
C ALA A 55 -2.42 -22.13 19.81
N ALA A 56 -1.48 -22.08 18.87
CA ALA A 56 -0.44 -23.09 18.71
C ALA A 56 0.49 -23.15 19.93
N ARG A 57 0.85 -21.99 20.49
CA ARG A 57 1.64 -21.88 21.73
C ARG A 57 0.92 -22.53 22.91
N ALA A 58 -0.37 -22.26 23.07
CA ALA A 58 -1.18 -22.87 24.13
C ALA A 58 -1.23 -24.40 23.96
N ALA A 59 -1.58 -24.89 22.77
CA ALA A 59 -1.66 -26.32 22.48
C ALA A 59 -0.32 -27.05 22.67
N PHE A 60 0.80 -26.42 22.31
CA PHE A 60 2.13 -26.98 22.55
C PHE A 60 2.47 -27.06 24.04
N ARG A 61 2.21 -25.99 24.81
CA ARG A 61 2.43 -25.97 26.27
C ARG A 61 1.61 -27.02 27.01
N GLU A 62 0.39 -27.28 26.55
CA GLU A 62 -0.52 -28.28 27.11
C GLU A 62 -0.20 -29.71 26.63
N GLY A 63 0.77 -29.88 25.72
CA GLY A 63 1.12 -31.18 25.14
C GLY A 63 0.08 -31.74 24.16
N VAL A 64 -0.90 -30.93 23.76
CA VAL A 64 -1.95 -31.28 22.78
C VAL A 64 -1.39 -31.24 21.35
N SER A 65 -0.34 -30.46 21.11
CA SER A 65 0.31 -30.28 19.81
C SER A 65 1.82 -30.52 19.88
N ASN A 66 2.46 -30.58 18.71
CA ASN A 66 3.90 -30.78 18.57
C ASN A 66 4.63 -29.51 18.10
N VAL A 67 5.96 -29.53 18.17
CA VAL A 67 6.81 -28.38 17.84
C VAL A 67 6.68 -27.94 16.38
N LEU A 68 6.37 -28.85 15.45
CA LEU A 68 6.24 -28.51 14.03
C LEU A 68 5.02 -27.61 13.78
N ALA A 69 3.90 -27.88 14.46
CA ALA A 69 2.72 -27.03 14.36
C ALA A 69 2.97 -25.62 14.93
N LEU A 70 3.77 -25.50 16.00
CA LEU A 70 4.18 -24.21 16.53
C LEU A 70 5.07 -23.45 15.54
N VAL A 71 6.07 -24.11 14.97
CA VAL A 71 6.99 -23.50 13.99
C VAL A 71 6.24 -23.08 12.72
N ASP A 72 5.27 -23.87 12.26
CA ASP A 72 4.46 -23.49 11.10
C ASP A 72 3.60 -22.25 11.39
N ALA A 73 2.99 -22.15 12.57
CA ALA A 73 2.25 -20.95 12.98
C ALA A 73 3.16 -19.71 13.09
N GLU A 74 4.40 -19.85 13.60
CA GLU A 74 5.38 -18.76 13.62
C GLU A 74 5.81 -18.33 12.21
N ARG A 75 5.98 -19.29 11.30
CA ARG A 75 6.29 -19.02 9.91
C ARG A 75 5.16 -18.26 9.24
N VAL A 76 3.91 -18.73 9.37
CA VAL A 76 2.74 -18.06 8.81
C VAL A 76 2.60 -16.63 9.35
N ARG A 77 2.81 -16.40 10.66
CA ARG A 77 2.79 -15.05 11.23
C ARG A 77 3.87 -14.17 10.60
N THR A 78 5.09 -14.69 10.50
CA THR A 78 6.22 -13.95 9.93
C THR A 78 5.98 -13.60 8.45
N ASP A 79 5.47 -14.55 7.68
CA ASP A 79 5.15 -14.35 6.26
C ASP A 79 4.03 -13.30 6.10
N SER A 80 2.93 -13.41 6.87
CA SER A 80 1.84 -12.41 6.85
C SER A 80 2.31 -11.01 7.23
N LEU A 81 3.18 -10.88 8.25
CA LEU A 81 3.72 -9.58 8.67
C LEU A 81 4.65 -8.98 7.61
N ARG A 82 5.45 -9.81 6.93
CA ARG A 82 6.30 -9.34 5.84
C ARG A 82 5.44 -8.79 4.71
N ASP A 83 4.44 -9.56 4.26
CA ASP A 83 3.56 -9.15 3.16
C ASP A 83 2.79 -7.86 3.50
N ALA A 84 2.37 -7.72 4.76
CA ALA A 84 1.72 -6.49 5.25
C ALA A 84 2.66 -5.29 5.23
N LEU A 85 3.90 -5.45 5.71
CA LEU A 85 4.90 -4.38 5.75
C LEU A 85 5.32 -3.95 4.35
N ASP A 86 5.54 -4.89 3.43
CA ASP A 86 5.89 -4.60 2.04
C ASP A 86 4.78 -3.75 1.39
N LEU A 87 3.51 -4.13 1.60
CA LEU A 87 2.37 -3.37 1.10
C LEU A 87 2.25 -1.99 1.77
N GLU A 88 2.51 -1.88 3.07
CA GLU A 88 2.49 -0.62 3.80
C GLU A 88 3.56 0.35 3.29
N VAL A 89 4.76 -0.15 2.99
CA VAL A 89 5.83 0.65 2.36
C VAL A 89 5.38 1.17 0.99
N ASP A 90 4.82 0.31 0.14
CA ASP A 90 4.33 0.71 -1.19
C ASP A 90 3.21 1.75 -1.10
N ALA A 91 2.28 1.57 -0.16
CA ALA A 91 1.17 2.51 0.07
C ALA A 91 1.69 3.89 0.51
N ASN A 92 2.63 3.92 1.46
CA ASN A 92 3.22 5.17 1.95
C ASN A 92 4.07 5.87 0.91
N LEU A 93 4.87 5.14 0.12
CA LEU A 93 5.63 5.72 -0.99
C LEU A 93 4.69 6.34 -2.03
N THR A 94 3.61 5.64 -2.39
CA THR A 94 2.61 6.16 -3.32
C THR A 94 1.90 7.41 -2.76
N ALA A 95 1.60 7.43 -1.45
CA ALA A 95 1.01 8.60 -0.80
C ALA A 95 1.96 9.80 -0.80
N LEU A 96 3.26 9.58 -0.55
CA LEU A 96 4.30 10.61 -0.65
C LEU A 96 4.42 11.18 -2.07
N GLU A 97 4.41 10.32 -3.09
CA GLU A 97 4.41 10.77 -4.49
C GLU A 97 3.21 11.66 -4.81
N VAL A 98 2.02 11.33 -4.29
CA VAL A 98 0.82 12.17 -4.43
C VAL A 98 1.03 13.55 -3.79
N LEU A 99 1.64 13.61 -2.61
CA LEU A 99 1.91 14.89 -1.94
C LEU A 99 2.88 15.74 -2.77
N LEU A 100 3.94 15.12 -3.32
CA LEU A 100 4.89 15.79 -4.20
C LEU A 100 4.23 16.32 -5.48
N ASP A 101 3.36 15.54 -6.13
CA ASP A 101 2.61 16.00 -7.32
C ASP A 101 1.70 17.20 -7.03
N LEU A 102 1.18 17.26 -5.81
CA LEU A 102 0.33 18.36 -5.34
C LEU A 102 1.15 19.55 -4.82
N GLY A 103 2.48 19.48 -4.83
CA GLY A 103 3.36 20.50 -4.30
C GLY A 103 3.26 20.66 -2.78
N ARG A 104 2.85 19.61 -2.07
CA ARG A 104 2.76 19.57 -0.61
C ARG A 104 3.99 18.90 -0.03
N GLU A 105 4.69 19.62 0.84
CA GLU A 105 5.79 19.07 1.65
C GLU A 105 5.26 18.62 3.02
N GLU A 106 4.34 17.65 3.00
CA GLU A 106 3.82 17.01 4.22
C GLU A 106 4.37 15.58 4.29
N VAL A 107 4.70 15.11 5.50
CA VAL A 107 5.02 13.69 5.73
C VAL A 107 3.74 13.02 6.25
N PRO A 108 3.28 11.92 5.65
CA PRO A 108 2.11 11.16 6.12
C PRO A 108 2.23 10.70 7.57
#